data_AF-A0A7K2DW65-F1
#
_entry.id   AF-A0A7K2DW65-F1
#
_cell.length_a   1.000
_cell.length_b   1.000
_cell.length_c   1.000
_cell.angle_alpha   90.00
_cell.angle_beta   90.00
_cell.angle_gamma   90.00
#
_symmetry.space_group_name_H-M   'P 1'
#
loop_
_entity.id
_entity.type
_entity.pdbx_description
1 polymer ?
#
loop_
_entity_poly.entity_id
_entity_poly.type
_entity_poly.pdbx_seq_one_letter_code
_entity_poly.pdbx_strand_id
1 'polypeptide(L)'
;MPDLGPIEPEAPYVESEAPRMPTFMPSLTGAESAAPAPEADVVSSNRSLAGTAIGDAMMLWQLARLRRRRGGRPDAADPLEESLRQGARVDTLNLIEAAMRHLRAVTVGQLREKPSVLAVRVGTYGFEVLLSRPVPAPEGWQAASGGYVLELPQGVTAEDLEAAAQGPTLCPALVPVGDTLEGPLLLNVEEIGCLIVSGPGSPSVNLLNAVVGTLGSSPLAGDIRIITVGLDTPAGLPGWERVHSTSFDSPQLEELLYAAHTGTGASLDVLVVGPGNDLLIQRAGQVATTPGSRLALVGATSSVAARWPWRIHVDETTTAVVHPIACTMAAAQAMAPAMSQLLSEATDPSLLAPPRF
;
A
#
# COMPACT_ATOMS: atom_id res chain seq x y z
N MET A 1 48.11 -4.85 47.31
CA MET A 1 47.35 -5.36 46.15
C MET A 1 45.92 -5.53 46.62
N PRO A 2 44.91 -4.94 45.93
CA PRO A 2 43.54 -5.05 46.37
C PRO A 2 43.00 -6.46 46.08
N ASP A 3 42.28 -6.98 47.05
CA ASP A 3 41.62 -8.28 47.08
C ASP A 3 40.37 -8.23 46.19
N LEU A 4 40.39 -8.97 45.07
CA LEU A 4 39.26 -9.09 44.16
C LEU A 4 38.38 -10.21 44.70
N GLY A 5 37.25 -9.82 45.32
CA GLY A 5 36.25 -10.73 45.85
C GLY A 5 35.67 -11.71 44.82
N PRO A 6 34.96 -12.74 45.29
CA PRO A 6 34.50 -13.85 44.47
C PRO A 6 33.55 -13.40 43.36
N ILE A 7 33.85 -13.83 42.15
CA ILE A 7 33.07 -13.63 40.93
C ILE A 7 31.74 -14.37 41.10
N GLU A 8 30.62 -13.64 41.16
CA GLU A 8 29.29 -14.24 41.16
C GLU A 8 29.03 -14.92 39.80
N PRO A 9 28.44 -16.14 39.80
CA PRO A 9 28.15 -16.86 38.56
C PRO A 9 27.07 -16.12 37.75
N GLU A 10 27.42 -15.77 36.51
CA GLU A 10 26.51 -15.24 35.50
C GLU A 10 25.28 -16.16 35.35
N ALA A 11 24.09 -15.60 35.57
CA ALA A 11 22.84 -16.30 35.34
C ALA A 11 22.73 -16.66 33.85
N PRO A 12 22.26 -17.87 33.50
CA PRO A 12 22.14 -18.30 32.11
C PRO A 12 21.19 -17.36 31.36
N TYR A 13 21.69 -16.78 30.28
CA TYR A 13 20.91 -15.96 29.35
C TYR A 13 19.83 -16.84 28.72
N VAL A 14 18.57 -16.61 29.10
CA VAL A 14 17.42 -17.26 28.45
C VAL A 14 17.19 -16.51 27.14
N GLU A 15 17.65 -17.09 26.05
CA GLU A 15 17.39 -16.60 24.70
C GLU A 15 15.87 -16.65 24.46
N SER A 16 15.21 -15.49 24.51
CA SER A 16 13.79 -15.36 24.26
C SER A 16 13.52 -15.67 22.79
N GLU A 17 12.91 -16.84 22.55
CA GLU A 17 12.51 -17.28 21.22
C GLU A 17 11.62 -16.20 20.57
N ALA A 18 12.10 -15.62 19.47
CA ALA A 18 11.37 -14.58 18.75
C ALA A 18 9.98 -15.10 18.36
N PRO A 19 8.91 -14.29 18.52
CA PRO A 19 7.56 -14.71 18.18
C PRO A 19 7.53 -15.17 16.71
N ARG A 20 7.28 -16.46 16.49
CA ARG A 20 7.14 -17.04 15.15
C ARG A 20 5.88 -16.44 14.53
N MET A 21 6.05 -15.60 13.51
CA MET A 21 4.93 -15.13 12.71
C MET A 21 4.24 -16.32 12.05
N PRO A 22 2.89 -16.34 11.99
CA PRO A 22 2.16 -17.40 11.33
C PRO A 22 2.62 -17.48 9.87
N THR A 23 3.01 -18.66 9.43
CA THR A 23 3.15 -18.94 8.00
C THR A 23 1.75 -18.89 7.41
N PHE A 24 1.48 -17.85 6.63
CA PHE A 24 0.23 -17.73 5.89
C PHE A 24 0.20 -18.82 4.82
N MET A 25 -0.32 -19.98 5.17
CA MET A 25 -0.74 -20.95 4.15
C MET A 25 -2.03 -20.42 3.52
N PRO A 26 -2.18 -20.50 2.18
CA PRO A 26 -3.43 -20.14 1.53
C PRO A 26 -4.57 -20.88 2.23
N SER A 27 -5.63 -20.15 2.58
CA SER A 27 -6.78 -20.68 3.31
C SER A 27 -7.49 -21.71 2.43
N LEU A 28 -7.12 -22.98 2.54
CA LEU A 28 -7.76 -24.09 1.80
C LEU A 28 -9.07 -24.56 2.48
N THR A 29 -9.53 -23.88 3.53
CA THR A 29 -10.73 -24.26 4.27
C THR A 29 -12.00 -23.87 3.51
N GLY A 30 -12.38 -24.70 2.54
CA GLY A 30 -13.68 -24.57 1.85
C GLY A 30 -13.81 -25.24 0.48
N ALA A 31 -12.75 -25.85 -0.07
CA ALA A 31 -12.83 -26.50 -1.37
C ALA A 31 -13.45 -27.91 -1.27
N GLU A 32 -14.77 -27.98 -1.17
CA GLU A 32 -15.52 -29.18 -1.56
C GLU A 32 -15.35 -29.36 -3.08
N SER A 33 -14.38 -30.20 -3.47
CA SER A 33 -14.08 -30.71 -4.82
C SER A 33 -14.51 -29.79 -5.99
N ALA A 34 -13.89 -28.62 -6.11
CA ALA A 34 -14.00 -27.81 -7.32
C ALA A 34 -13.25 -28.48 -8.48
N ALA A 35 -13.88 -28.53 -9.66
CA ALA A 35 -13.32 -29.04 -10.90
C ALA A 35 -11.95 -28.40 -11.22
N PRO A 36 -11.04 -29.10 -11.93
CA PRO A 36 -9.73 -28.57 -12.28
C PRO A 36 -9.87 -27.21 -12.97
N ALA A 37 -9.20 -26.20 -12.39
CA ALA A 37 -9.21 -24.84 -12.90
C ALA A 37 -8.66 -24.82 -14.34
N PRO A 38 -9.26 -24.04 -15.26
CA PRO A 38 -8.70 -23.84 -16.58
C PRO A 38 -7.30 -23.24 -16.46
N GLU A 39 -6.36 -23.75 -17.26
CA GLU A 39 -5.02 -23.19 -17.38
C GLU A 39 -5.16 -21.69 -17.66
N ALA A 40 -4.61 -20.88 -16.75
CA ALA A 40 -4.67 -19.43 -16.86
C ALA A 40 -3.86 -19.02 -18.09
N ASP A 41 -4.55 -18.76 -19.20
CA ASP A 41 -4.01 -17.97 -20.30
C ASP A 41 -3.37 -16.73 -19.67
N VAL A 42 -2.06 -16.56 -19.87
CA VAL A 42 -1.33 -15.36 -19.47
C VAL A 42 -1.87 -14.23 -20.34
N VAL A 43 -2.93 -13.59 -19.85
CA VAL A 43 -3.71 -12.57 -20.55
C VAL A 43 -2.78 -11.42 -20.94
N SER A 44 -2.59 -11.30 -22.26
CA SER A 44 -2.28 -10.10 -23.03
C SER A 44 -2.24 -8.78 -22.23
N SER A 45 -1.03 -8.40 -21.83
CA SER A 45 -0.37 -7.09 -21.87
C SER A 45 -1.17 -5.77 -21.96
N ASN A 46 -2.30 -5.60 -21.27
CA ASN A 46 -2.78 -4.25 -20.98
C ASN A 46 -1.98 -3.71 -19.80
N ARG A 47 -0.88 -3.01 -20.11
CA ARG A 47 0.00 -2.40 -19.10
C ARG A 47 -0.78 -1.30 -18.37
N SER A 48 -1.01 -1.51 -17.08
CA SER A 48 -1.64 -0.54 -16.18
C SER A 48 -0.78 0.73 -16.06
N LEU A 49 -1.40 1.90 -16.03
CA LEU A 49 -0.70 3.18 -15.93
C LEU A 49 -0.17 3.42 -14.51
N ALA A 50 -1.01 3.15 -13.51
CA ALA A 50 -0.66 3.20 -12.09
C ALA A 50 0.04 1.91 -11.61
N GLY A 51 0.21 0.94 -12.49
CA GLY A 51 0.91 -0.32 -12.23
C GLY A 51 0.05 -1.47 -11.72
N THR A 52 -1.21 -1.21 -11.34
CA THR A 52 -2.24 -2.24 -11.08
C THR A 52 -3.63 -1.73 -11.49
N ALA A 53 -4.55 -2.65 -11.76
CA ALA A 53 -5.95 -2.34 -12.05
C ALA A 53 -6.65 -1.54 -10.92
N ILE A 54 -6.25 -1.75 -9.66
CA ILE A 54 -6.75 -0.96 -8.53
C ILE A 54 -6.15 0.44 -8.52
N GLY A 55 -4.86 0.57 -8.83
CA GLY A 55 -4.21 1.88 -8.98
C GLY A 55 -4.87 2.72 -10.07
N ASP A 56 -5.21 2.12 -11.21
CA ASP A 56 -5.90 2.83 -12.29
C ASP A 56 -7.30 3.29 -11.84
N ALA A 57 -8.02 2.47 -11.06
CA ALA A 57 -9.29 2.85 -10.46
C ALA A 57 -9.16 4.03 -9.48
N MET A 58 -8.09 4.06 -8.67
CA MET A 58 -7.80 5.18 -7.77
C MET A 58 -7.53 6.48 -8.56
N MET A 59 -6.75 6.39 -9.64
CA MET A 59 -6.44 7.55 -10.47
C MET A 59 -7.70 8.09 -11.17
N LEU A 60 -8.57 7.19 -11.69
CA LEU A 60 -9.88 7.57 -12.22
C LEU A 60 -10.78 8.26 -11.19
N TRP A 61 -10.84 7.74 -9.97
CA TRP A 61 -11.62 8.32 -8.89
C TRP A 61 -11.18 9.77 -8.62
N GLN A 62 -9.87 9.99 -8.59
CA GLN A 62 -9.29 11.30 -8.33
C GLN A 62 -9.56 12.29 -9.49
N LEU A 63 -9.42 11.85 -10.74
CA LEU A 63 -9.78 12.66 -11.91
C LEU A 63 -11.26 13.06 -11.89
N ALA A 64 -12.16 12.11 -11.61
CA ALA A 64 -13.58 12.37 -11.47
C ALA A 64 -13.90 13.35 -10.33
N ARG A 65 -13.16 13.28 -9.21
CA ARG A 65 -13.30 14.22 -8.08
C ARG A 65 -12.89 15.64 -8.48
N LEU A 66 -11.77 15.81 -9.19
CA LEU A 66 -11.33 17.12 -9.64
C LEU A 66 -12.29 17.74 -10.66
N ARG A 67 -12.81 16.94 -11.59
CA ARG A 67 -13.84 17.41 -12.54
C ARG A 67 -15.08 17.92 -11.82
N ARG A 68 -15.57 17.17 -10.83
CA ARG A 68 -16.70 17.59 -9.98
C ARG A 68 -16.42 18.92 -9.26
N ARG A 69 -15.21 19.12 -8.73
CA ARG A 69 -14.81 20.38 -8.07
C ARG A 69 -14.72 21.57 -9.03
N ARG A 70 -14.32 21.33 -10.27
CA ARG A 70 -14.21 22.39 -11.31
C ARG A 70 -15.55 22.77 -11.92
N GLY A 71 -16.64 22.07 -11.58
CA GLY A 71 -17.95 22.29 -12.21
C GLY A 71 -17.96 22.00 -13.71
N GLY A 72 -16.99 21.20 -14.19
CA GLY A 72 -16.86 20.90 -15.61
C GLY A 72 -18.04 20.08 -16.12
N ARG A 73 -18.58 20.46 -17.28
CA ARG A 73 -19.45 19.57 -18.06
C ARG A 73 -18.63 18.32 -18.46
N PRO A 74 -19.28 17.17 -18.67
CA PRO A 74 -18.61 16.04 -19.31
C PRO A 74 -18.24 16.46 -20.74
N ASP A 75 -17.02 16.96 -20.92
CA ASP A 75 -16.43 17.21 -22.22
C ASP A 75 -16.11 15.88 -22.92
N ALA A 76 -15.70 15.97 -24.20
CA ALA A 76 -15.24 14.84 -25.00
C ALA A 76 -14.31 13.92 -24.18
N ALA A 77 -14.48 12.60 -24.33
CA ALA A 77 -13.80 11.59 -23.53
C ALA A 77 -12.27 11.83 -23.53
N ASP A 78 -11.73 12.14 -22.36
CA ASP A 78 -10.28 12.26 -22.14
C ASP A 78 -9.63 10.90 -22.47
N PRO A 79 -8.72 10.82 -23.48
CA PRO A 79 -8.06 9.58 -23.85
C PRO A 79 -7.33 8.91 -22.69
N LEU A 80 -6.82 9.68 -21.73
CA LEU A 80 -6.19 9.15 -20.52
C LEU A 80 -7.20 8.42 -19.64
N GLU A 81 -8.36 9.04 -19.39
CA GLU A 81 -9.42 8.40 -18.62
C GLU A 81 -9.95 7.13 -19.31
N GLU A 82 -10.06 7.15 -20.64
CA GLU A 82 -10.50 5.98 -21.39
C GLU A 82 -9.49 4.83 -21.29
N SER A 83 -8.19 5.13 -21.39
CA SER A 83 -7.13 4.16 -21.17
C SER A 83 -7.20 3.55 -19.77
N LEU A 84 -7.39 4.39 -18.73
CA LEU A 84 -7.52 3.91 -17.36
C LEU A 84 -8.77 3.03 -17.18
N ARG A 85 -9.91 3.39 -17.79
CA ARG A 85 -11.16 2.61 -17.67
C ARG A 85 -11.02 1.19 -18.19
N GLN A 86 -10.19 0.97 -19.21
CA GLN A 86 -9.98 -0.36 -19.79
C GLN A 86 -9.30 -1.34 -18.82
N GLY A 87 -8.47 -0.84 -17.90
CA GLY A 87 -7.76 -1.65 -16.90
C GLY A 87 -8.35 -1.56 -15.48
N ALA A 88 -9.11 -0.51 -15.19
CA ALA A 88 -9.53 -0.20 -13.82
C ALA A 88 -10.56 -1.18 -13.26
N ARG A 89 -10.34 -1.62 -12.02
CA ARG A 89 -11.32 -2.38 -11.22
C ARG A 89 -12.03 -1.47 -10.22
N VAL A 90 -12.94 -0.63 -10.72
CA VAL A 90 -13.65 0.37 -9.90
C VAL A 90 -14.52 -0.28 -8.82
N ASP A 91 -15.25 -1.35 -9.16
CA ASP A 91 -16.10 -2.05 -8.18
C ASP A 91 -15.28 -2.68 -7.05
N THR A 92 -14.10 -3.23 -7.37
CA THR A 92 -13.16 -3.74 -6.37
C THR A 92 -12.66 -2.64 -5.44
N LEU A 93 -12.33 -1.47 -5.98
CA LEU A 93 -11.91 -0.32 -5.15
C LEU A 93 -13.04 0.14 -4.21
N ASN A 94 -14.27 0.26 -4.73
CA ASN A 94 -15.44 0.63 -3.92
C ASN A 94 -15.68 -0.38 -2.80
N LEU A 95 -15.55 -1.69 -3.08
CA LEU A 95 -15.67 -2.74 -2.08
C LEU A 95 -14.58 -2.62 -1.00
N ILE A 96 -13.32 -2.39 -1.36
CA ILE A 96 -12.22 -2.17 -0.40
C ILE A 96 -12.53 -0.99 0.50
N GLU A 97 -12.96 0.12 -0.08
CA GLU A 97 -13.26 1.34 0.65
C GLU A 97 -14.42 1.15 1.63
N ALA A 98 -15.53 0.55 1.17
CA ALA A 98 -16.69 0.26 2.00
C ALA A 98 -16.36 -0.75 3.10
N ALA A 99 -15.61 -1.82 2.78
CA ALA A 99 -15.20 -2.84 3.74
C ALA A 99 -14.30 -2.28 4.85
N MET A 100 -13.31 -1.45 4.51
CA MET A 100 -12.42 -0.87 5.52
C MET A 100 -13.11 0.15 6.42
N ARG A 101 -14.08 0.91 5.91
CA ARG A 101 -14.93 1.76 6.73
C ARG A 101 -15.89 0.95 7.60
N HIS A 102 -16.52 -0.08 7.04
CA HIS A 102 -17.41 -0.97 7.76
C HIS A 102 -16.68 -1.66 8.92
N LEU A 103 -15.50 -2.26 8.67
CA LEU A 103 -14.68 -2.91 9.69
C LEU A 103 -14.36 -1.96 10.84
N ARG A 104 -14.00 -0.71 10.53
CA ARG A 104 -13.79 0.33 11.56
C ARG A 104 -15.07 0.61 12.33
N ALA A 105 -16.18 0.84 11.64
CA ALA A 105 -17.46 1.20 12.24
C ALA A 105 -17.94 0.12 13.23
N VAL A 106 -17.92 -1.16 12.83
CA VAL A 106 -18.34 -2.27 13.70
C VAL A 106 -17.39 -2.46 14.88
N THR A 107 -16.08 -2.33 14.67
CA THR A 107 -15.09 -2.45 15.75
C THR A 107 -15.29 -1.35 16.81
N VAL A 108 -15.45 -0.10 16.36
CA VAL A 108 -15.68 1.05 17.25
C VAL A 108 -17.02 0.93 17.95
N GLY A 109 -18.10 0.58 17.23
CA GLY A 109 -19.44 0.42 17.79
C GLY A 109 -19.52 -0.69 18.84
N GLN A 110 -18.72 -1.74 18.69
CA GLN A 110 -18.61 -2.85 19.64
C GLN A 110 -17.58 -2.60 20.76
N LEU A 111 -16.98 -1.40 20.84
CA LEU A 111 -15.92 -1.06 21.79
C LEU A 111 -14.75 -2.06 21.79
N ARG A 112 -14.42 -2.60 20.61
CA ARG A 112 -13.33 -3.55 20.42
C ARG A 112 -12.02 -2.83 20.11
N GLU A 113 -10.93 -3.53 20.34
CA GLU A 113 -9.61 -3.07 19.93
C GLU A 113 -9.51 -3.01 18.40
N LYS A 114 -8.83 -1.98 17.87
CA LYS A 114 -8.57 -1.83 16.43
C LYS A 114 -7.82 -3.06 15.90
N PRO A 115 -8.32 -3.75 14.85
CA PRO A 115 -7.55 -4.79 14.18
C PRO A 115 -6.29 -4.23 13.56
N SER A 116 -5.18 -4.92 13.79
CA SER A 116 -3.87 -4.62 13.19
C SER A 116 -3.81 -5.25 11.79
N VAL A 117 -4.28 -4.51 10.79
CA VAL A 117 -4.38 -4.99 9.40
C VAL A 117 -3.04 -4.86 8.70
N LEU A 118 -2.49 -5.98 8.23
CA LEU A 118 -1.24 -6.03 7.47
C LEU A 118 -1.47 -5.90 5.96
N ALA A 119 -2.47 -6.60 5.45
CA ALA A 119 -2.76 -6.64 4.03
C ALA A 119 -4.25 -6.86 3.76
N VAL A 120 -4.68 -6.49 2.56
CA VAL A 120 -6.00 -6.77 2.03
C VAL A 120 -5.83 -7.46 0.69
N ARG A 121 -6.66 -8.46 0.45
CA ARG A 121 -6.71 -9.17 -0.83
C ARG A 121 -8.15 -9.28 -1.29
N VAL A 122 -8.38 -9.04 -2.57
CA VAL A 122 -9.70 -9.19 -3.19
C VAL A 122 -9.58 -10.14 -4.36
N GLY A 123 -10.23 -11.28 -4.25
CA GLY A 123 -9.87 -12.44 -5.03
C GLY A 123 -10.99 -13.41 -5.34
N THR A 124 -10.61 -14.58 -5.85
CA THR A 124 -11.54 -15.68 -6.16
C THR A 124 -12.33 -16.14 -4.94
N TYR A 125 -11.73 -16.07 -3.75
CA TYR A 125 -12.35 -16.46 -2.48
C TYR A 125 -13.11 -15.33 -1.79
N GLY A 126 -13.14 -14.14 -2.39
CA GLY A 126 -13.82 -12.96 -1.86
C GLY A 126 -12.85 -11.93 -1.29
N PHE A 127 -13.28 -11.27 -0.23
CA PHE A 127 -12.55 -10.17 0.41
C PHE A 127 -11.90 -10.64 1.69
N GLU A 128 -10.57 -10.53 1.77
CA GLU A 128 -9.79 -11.02 2.89
C GLU A 128 -8.93 -9.90 3.48
N VAL A 129 -8.86 -9.88 4.81
CA VAL A 129 -8.06 -8.96 5.61
C VAL A 129 -7.08 -9.78 6.43
N LEU A 130 -5.79 -9.64 6.14
CA LEU A 130 -4.73 -10.35 6.86
C LEU A 130 -4.32 -9.51 8.07
N LEU A 131 -4.28 -10.12 9.25
CA LEU A 131 -4.03 -9.46 10.52
C LEU A 131 -2.67 -9.86 11.11
N SER A 132 -2.05 -8.95 11.87
CA SER A 132 -0.78 -9.23 12.57
C SER A 132 -0.97 -10.10 13.81
N ARG A 133 -2.17 -10.12 14.37
CA ARG A 133 -2.57 -10.87 15.55
C ARG A 133 -3.99 -11.39 15.38
N PRO A 134 -4.36 -12.50 16.05
CA PRO A 134 -5.68 -13.06 15.90
C PRO A 134 -6.73 -12.16 16.56
N VAL A 135 -7.84 -11.91 15.88
CA VAL A 135 -8.95 -11.10 16.36
C VAL A 135 -10.26 -11.87 16.18
N PRO A 136 -11.15 -11.89 17.20
CA PRO A 136 -12.49 -12.44 17.03
C PRO A 136 -13.28 -11.66 15.98
N ALA A 137 -13.98 -12.37 15.10
CA ALA A 137 -14.78 -11.74 14.05
C ALA A 137 -15.75 -10.71 14.63
N PRO A 138 -15.73 -9.45 14.15
CA PRO A 138 -16.79 -8.50 14.42
C PRO A 138 -18.07 -8.87 13.65
N GLU A 139 -19.16 -8.19 13.95
CA GLU A 139 -20.44 -8.45 13.28
C GLU A 139 -20.33 -8.17 11.77
N GLY A 140 -20.93 -9.04 10.96
CA GLY A 140 -20.85 -8.99 9.49
C GLY A 140 -19.54 -9.54 8.90
N TRP A 141 -18.61 -10.01 9.73
CA TRP A 141 -17.34 -10.62 9.30
C TRP A 141 -17.25 -12.08 9.75
N GLN A 142 -16.41 -12.85 9.06
CA GLN A 142 -16.06 -14.21 9.43
C GLN A 142 -14.57 -14.27 9.76
N ALA A 143 -14.21 -15.01 10.82
CA ALA A 143 -12.81 -15.23 11.17
C ALA A 143 -12.35 -16.55 10.58
N ALA A 144 -11.29 -16.51 9.80
CA ALA A 144 -10.59 -17.67 9.26
C ALA A 144 -9.18 -17.77 9.85
N SER A 145 -8.51 -18.90 9.59
CA SER A 145 -7.13 -19.16 10.03
C SER A 145 -6.88 -18.88 11.51
N GLY A 146 -7.83 -19.24 12.38
CA GLY A 146 -7.71 -19.00 13.83
C GLY A 146 -7.80 -17.52 14.24
N GLY A 147 -8.43 -16.68 13.43
CA GLY A 147 -8.61 -15.25 13.68
C GLY A 147 -7.54 -14.34 13.06
N TYR A 148 -6.57 -14.90 12.33
CA TYR A 148 -5.56 -14.12 11.60
C TYR A 148 -6.06 -13.58 10.25
N VAL A 149 -7.20 -14.07 9.78
CA VAL A 149 -7.85 -13.58 8.57
C VAL A 149 -9.29 -13.22 8.91
N LEU A 150 -9.71 -12.03 8.50
CA LEU A 150 -11.12 -11.65 8.49
C LEU A 150 -11.63 -11.63 7.06
N GLU A 151 -12.77 -12.25 6.84
CA GLU A 151 -13.39 -12.42 5.53
C GLU A 151 -14.79 -11.79 5.53
N LEU A 152 -15.17 -11.21 4.40
CA LEU A 152 -16.58 -10.90 4.16
C LEU A 152 -17.32 -12.16 3.69
N PRO A 153 -18.57 -12.37 4.11
CA PRO A 153 -19.42 -13.39 3.52
C PRO A 153 -19.49 -13.25 2.00
N GLN A 154 -19.58 -14.38 1.28
CA GLN A 154 -19.69 -14.38 -0.17
C GLN A 154 -20.93 -13.60 -0.64
N GLY A 155 -20.78 -12.85 -1.73
CA GLY A 155 -21.86 -12.06 -2.34
C GLY A 155 -22.10 -10.68 -1.71
N VAL A 156 -21.40 -10.33 -0.63
CA VAL A 156 -21.46 -8.98 -0.05
C VAL A 156 -20.86 -7.97 -1.04
N THR A 157 -21.63 -6.93 -1.34
CA THR A 157 -21.24 -5.84 -2.24
C THR A 157 -20.84 -4.58 -1.46
N ALA A 158 -20.30 -3.58 -2.17
CA ALA A 158 -19.99 -2.28 -1.56
C ALA A 158 -21.27 -1.60 -1.02
N GLU A 159 -22.38 -1.67 -1.77
CA GLU A 159 -23.66 -1.04 -1.41
C GLU A 159 -24.23 -1.63 -0.10
N ASP A 160 -24.09 -2.94 0.11
CA ASP A 160 -24.52 -3.61 1.35
C ASP A 160 -23.79 -3.07 2.59
N LEU A 161 -22.55 -2.62 2.42
CA LEU A 161 -21.69 -2.13 3.50
C LEU A 161 -21.86 -0.62 3.76
N GLU A 162 -22.20 0.16 2.73
CA GLU A 162 -22.29 1.63 2.79
C GLU A 162 -23.28 2.16 3.82
N ALA A 163 -24.39 1.45 4.05
CA ALA A 163 -25.41 1.84 5.03
C ALA A 163 -24.88 1.94 6.46
N ALA A 164 -23.87 1.12 6.81
CA ALA A 164 -23.25 1.07 8.13
C ALA A 164 -21.85 1.73 8.18
N ALA A 165 -21.25 2.01 7.03
CA ALA A 165 -19.85 2.42 6.88
C ALA A 165 -19.62 3.95 6.92
N GLN A 166 -20.19 4.65 7.91
CA GLN A 166 -19.98 6.09 8.07
C GLN A 166 -18.66 6.39 8.81
N GLY A 167 -17.88 7.34 8.28
CA GLY A 167 -16.65 7.85 8.92
C GLY A 167 -15.36 7.53 8.16
N PRO A 168 -14.19 7.73 8.80
CA PRO A 168 -12.90 7.49 8.16
C PRO A 168 -12.64 6.00 7.93
N THR A 169 -11.74 5.69 7.00
CA THR A 169 -11.29 4.32 6.74
C THR A 169 -10.39 3.80 7.88
N LEU A 170 -10.32 2.47 8.05
CA LEU A 170 -9.41 1.82 9.00
C LEU A 170 -7.93 1.91 8.57
N CYS A 171 -7.69 1.85 7.26
CA CYS A 171 -6.38 1.69 6.64
C CYS A 171 -6.17 2.78 5.56
N PRO A 172 -5.80 4.02 5.97
CA PRO A 172 -5.62 5.12 5.03
C PRO A 172 -4.40 4.97 4.11
N ALA A 173 -3.38 4.22 4.53
CA ALA A 173 -2.16 3.96 3.76
C ALA A 173 -2.13 2.53 3.17
N LEU A 174 -3.26 2.10 2.60
CA LEU A 174 -3.36 0.81 1.91
C LEU A 174 -2.91 0.96 0.45
N VAL A 175 -1.94 0.15 0.03
CA VAL A 175 -1.23 0.33 -1.26
C VAL A 175 -1.21 -0.96 -2.07
N PRO A 176 -1.68 -0.97 -3.34
CA PRO A 176 -1.52 -2.13 -4.20
C PRO A 176 -0.05 -2.34 -4.56
N VAL A 177 0.44 -3.57 -4.36
CA VAL A 177 1.85 -3.93 -4.62
C VAL A 177 2.02 -4.92 -5.76
N GLY A 178 0.92 -5.54 -6.20
CA GLY A 178 0.92 -6.48 -7.32
C GLY A 178 -0.31 -7.37 -7.33
N ASP A 179 -0.35 -8.26 -8.32
CA ASP A 179 -1.40 -9.26 -8.50
C ASP A 179 -0.86 -10.65 -8.16
N THR A 180 -1.52 -11.32 -7.22
CA THR A 180 -1.26 -12.72 -6.86
C THR A 180 -2.15 -13.64 -7.69
N LEU A 181 -1.90 -14.96 -7.65
CA LEU A 181 -2.83 -15.95 -8.24
C LEU A 181 -4.26 -15.84 -7.67
N GLU A 182 -4.38 -15.37 -6.44
CA GLU A 182 -5.65 -15.22 -5.75
C GLU A 182 -6.29 -13.86 -6.00
N GLY A 183 -5.58 -12.89 -6.57
CA GLY A 183 -6.06 -11.53 -6.85
C GLY A 183 -5.09 -10.43 -6.41
N PRO A 184 -5.46 -9.15 -6.62
CA PRO A 184 -4.68 -8.00 -6.19
C PRO A 184 -4.38 -8.02 -4.69
N LEU A 185 -3.10 -7.81 -4.35
CA LEU A 185 -2.62 -7.68 -2.99
C LEU A 185 -2.33 -6.21 -2.67
N LEU A 186 -2.92 -5.73 -1.58
CA LEU A 186 -2.63 -4.42 -1.03
C LEU A 186 -1.99 -4.56 0.35
N LEU A 187 -0.93 -3.81 0.59
CA LEU A 187 -0.24 -3.77 1.88
C LEU A 187 -0.61 -2.50 2.65
N ASN A 188 -0.85 -2.63 3.95
CA ASN A 188 -1.05 -1.49 4.83
C ASN A 188 0.30 -1.00 5.33
N VAL A 189 0.88 0.01 4.68
CA VAL A 189 2.22 0.49 5.01
C VAL A 189 2.27 1.22 6.37
N GLU A 190 1.13 1.70 6.87
CA GLU A 190 1.01 2.26 8.23
C GLU A 190 1.29 1.19 9.29
N GLU A 191 0.63 0.04 9.21
CA GLU A 191 0.79 -1.05 10.18
C GLU A 191 2.15 -1.75 10.02
N ILE A 192 2.63 -1.89 8.79
CA ILE A 192 3.94 -2.48 8.50
C ILE A 192 5.07 -1.58 9.04
N GLY A 193 4.90 -0.26 9.00
CA GLY A 193 5.89 0.73 9.42
C GLY A 193 7.07 0.86 8.46
N CYS A 194 7.75 -0.23 8.09
CA CYS A 194 8.89 -0.22 7.19
C CYS A 194 8.82 -1.34 6.15
N LEU A 195 8.64 -0.97 4.87
CA LEU A 195 8.60 -1.86 3.73
C LEU A 195 9.80 -1.62 2.81
N ILE A 196 10.63 -2.64 2.61
CA ILE A 196 11.82 -2.52 1.76
C ILE A 196 11.65 -3.27 0.43
N VAL A 197 11.84 -2.57 -0.68
CA VAL A 197 11.89 -3.14 -2.02
C VAL A 197 13.36 -3.43 -2.38
N SER A 198 13.63 -4.63 -2.87
CA SER A 198 14.95 -5.04 -3.34
C SER A 198 14.82 -5.68 -4.71
N GLY A 199 15.82 -5.50 -5.58
CA GLY A 199 15.77 -6.01 -6.94
C GLY A 199 16.52 -5.13 -7.93
N PRO A 200 16.41 -5.41 -9.24
CA PRO A 200 16.94 -4.53 -10.26
C PRO A 200 16.35 -3.12 -10.16
N GLY A 201 17.15 -2.11 -10.50
CA GLY A 201 16.81 -0.70 -10.25
C GLY A 201 15.51 -0.25 -10.94
N SER A 202 15.33 -0.57 -12.22
CA SER A 202 14.14 -0.15 -12.97
C SER A 202 12.83 -0.77 -12.43
N PRO A 203 12.70 -2.10 -12.27
CA PRO A 203 11.52 -2.71 -11.64
C PRO A 203 11.21 -2.19 -10.24
N SER A 204 12.24 -1.98 -9.41
CA SER A 204 12.06 -1.47 -8.04
C SER A 204 11.55 -0.03 -8.04
N VAL A 205 12.10 0.84 -8.89
CA VAL A 205 11.66 2.23 -9.06
C VAL A 205 10.23 2.28 -9.62
N ASN A 206 9.87 1.42 -10.58
CA ASN A 206 8.51 1.35 -11.12
C ASN A 206 7.49 0.97 -10.03
N LEU A 207 7.85 0.03 -9.15
CA LEU A 207 7.01 -0.34 -8.00
C LEU A 207 6.88 0.84 -7.03
N LEU A 208 7.96 1.55 -6.70
CA LEU A 208 7.87 2.75 -5.85
C LEU A 208 7.00 3.85 -6.47
N ASN A 209 7.11 4.07 -7.78
CA ASN A 209 6.26 5.04 -8.49
C ASN A 209 4.78 4.61 -8.46
N ALA A 210 4.49 3.31 -8.57
CA ALA A 210 3.13 2.78 -8.39
C ALA A 210 2.62 3.05 -6.98
N VAL A 211 3.44 2.81 -5.94
CA VAL A 211 3.11 3.12 -4.54
C VAL A 211 2.78 4.61 -4.36
N VAL A 212 3.62 5.51 -4.88
CA VAL A 212 3.39 6.96 -4.76
C VAL A 212 2.13 7.38 -5.51
N GLY A 213 1.96 6.95 -6.76
CA GLY A 213 0.82 7.32 -7.60
C GLY A 213 -0.51 6.84 -7.03
N THR A 214 -0.54 5.61 -6.50
CA THR A 214 -1.73 5.02 -5.86
C THR A 214 -2.06 5.71 -4.55
N LEU A 215 -1.09 5.93 -3.65
CA LEU A 215 -1.30 6.68 -2.41
C LEU A 215 -1.75 8.12 -2.67
N GLY A 216 -1.16 8.80 -3.65
CA GLY A 216 -1.54 10.15 -4.07
C GLY A 216 -3.01 10.22 -4.49
N SER A 217 -3.45 9.23 -5.27
CA SER A 217 -4.78 9.16 -5.86
C SER A 217 -5.82 8.44 -4.98
N SER A 218 -5.41 7.83 -3.88
CA SER A 218 -6.28 6.93 -3.11
C SER A 218 -7.43 7.69 -2.42
N PRO A 219 -8.68 7.20 -2.52
CA PRO A 219 -9.80 7.73 -1.73
C PRO A 219 -9.67 7.43 -0.23
N LEU A 220 -8.85 6.43 0.13
CA LEU A 220 -8.60 6.01 1.51
C LEU A 220 -7.65 6.97 2.24
N ALA A 221 -6.78 7.64 1.48
CA ALA A 221 -5.66 8.44 1.95
C ALA A 221 -6.07 9.81 2.53
N GLY A 222 -7.17 9.94 3.27
CA GLY A 222 -7.74 11.22 3.71
C GLY A 222 -6.71 12.20 4.31
N ASP A 223 -5.99 11.76 5.34
CA ASP A 223 -5.08 12.58 6.16
C ASP A 223 -3.63 12.06 6.14
N ILE A 224 -3.13 11.63 4.98
CA ILE A 224 -1.72 11.22 4.82
C ILE A 224 -0.93 12.26 4.02
N ARG A 225 0.31 12.48 4.45
CA ARG A 225 1.30 13.26 3.70
C ARG A 225 2.31 12.29 3.10
N ILE A 226 2.63 12.45 1.82
CA ILE A 226 3.56 11.58 1.10
C ILE A 226 4.82 12.39 0.78
N ILE A 227 5.97 11.91 1.21
CA ILE A 227 7.27 12.56 0.96
C ILE A 227 8.10 11.63 0.09
N THR A 228 8.59 12.10 -1.05
CA THR A 228 9.44 11.31 -1.95
C THR A 228 10.86 11.86 -1.95
N VAL A 229 11.85 10.97 -1.90
CA VAL A 229 13.27 11.32 -1.96
C VAL A 229 13.96 10.45 -2.99
N GLY A 230 14.66 11.06 -3.95
CA GLY A 230 15.37 10.31 -5.01
C GLY A 230 14.44 9.59 -5.99
N LEU A 231 13.21 10.07 -6.15
CA LEU A 231 12.27 9.60 -7.17
C LEU A 231 11.87 10.76 -8.06
N ASP A 232 11.81 10.49 -9.37
CA ASP A 232 11.25 11.42 -10.35
C ASP A 232 9.73 11.37 -10.28
N THR A 233 9.17 12.27 -9.49
CA THR A 233 7.72 12.45 -9.38
C THR A 233 7.23 13.32 -10.54
N PRO A 234 6.25 12.88 -11.33
CA PRO A 234 5.68 13.72 -12.37
C PRO A 234 5.00 14.92 -11.71
N ALA A 235 5.56 16.11 -11.93
CA ALA A 235 4.94 17.36 -11.50
C ALA A 235 3.61 17.58 -12.27
N GLY A 236 2.62 18.15 -11.59
CA GLY A 236 1.37 18.59 -12.24
C GLY A 236 0.29 17.52 -12.38
N LEU A 237 0.47 16.32 -11.84
CA LEU A 237 -0.57 15.30 -11.84
C LEU A 237 -1.76 15.70 -10.93
N PRO A 238 -2.99 15.63 -11.44
CA PRO A 238 -4.23 15.63 -10.64
C PRO A 238 -4.14 14.77 -9.37
N GLY A 239 -4.32 15.36 -8.17
CA GLY A 239 -4.31 14.60 -6.90
C GLY A 239 -2.98 14.48 -6.19
N TRP A 240 -1.92 15.06 -6.73
CA TRP A 240 -0.60 15.04 -6.12
C TRP A 240 -0.39 16.18 -5.13
N GLU A 241 -1.45 16.85 -4.66
CA GLU A 241 -1.33 17.95 -3.70
C GLU A 241 -0.74 17.48 -2.34
N ARG A 242 -0.82 16.18 -2.07
CA ARG A 242 -0.27 15.52 -0.88
C ARG A 242 1.13 14.93 -1.07
N VAL A 243 1.67 14.95 -2.29
CA VAL A 243 2.98 14.38 -2.63
C VAL A 243 4.01 15.50 -2.67
N HIS A 244 5.03 15.39 -1.82
CA HIS A 244 6.07 16.38 -1.67
C HIS A 244 7.43 15.75 -1.97
N SER A 245 8.12 16.29 -2.96
CA SER A 245 9.45 15.80 -3.31
C SER A 245 10.53 16.64 -2.64
N THR A 246 11.52 15.98 -2.08
CA THR A 246 12.64 16.64 -1.39
C THR A 246 13.96 15.95 -1.72
N SER A 247 15.07 16.65 -1.52
CA SER A 247 16.41 16.10 -1.75
C SER A 247 16.90 15.30 -0.55
N PHE A 248 17.90 14.44 -0.76
CA PHE A 248 18.51 13.64 0.30
C PHE A 248 19.11 14.49 1.44
N ASP A 249 19.62 15.69 1.10
CA ASP A 249 20.30 16.59 2.05
C ASP A 249 19.36 17.68 2.61
N SER A 250 18.06 17.55 2.41
CA SER A 250 17.10 18.57 2.84
C SER A 250 16.99 18.61 4.37
N PRO A 251 17.14 19.78 5.02
CA PRO A 251 16.96 19.90 6.48
C PRO A 251 15.53 19.55 6.92
N GLN A 252 14.55 19.69 6.02
CA GLN A 252 13.15 19.31 6.27
C GLN A 252 13.00 17.81 6.54
N LEU A 253 13.91 16.99 5.99
CA LEU A 253 13.90 15.55 6.22
C LEU A 253 14.34 15.21 7.64
N GLU A 254 15.31 15.92 8.19
CA GLU A 254 15.72 15.76 9.60
C GLU A 254 14.61 16.19 10.56
N GLU A 255 13.96 17.33 10.27
CA GLU A 255 12.81 17.80 11.04
C GLU A 255 11.66 16.79 11.02
N LEU A 256 11.38 16.20 9.86
CA LEU A 256 10.37 15.16 9.70
C LEU A 256 10.71 13.92 10.53
N LEU A 257 11.94 13.40 10.43
CA LEU A 257 12.36 12.21 11.18
C LEU A 257 12.32 12.46 12.69
N TYR A 258 12.69 13.65 13.13
CA TYR A 258 12.61 14.06 14.54
C TYR A 258 11.15 14.18 15.02
N ALA A 259 10.27 14.83 14.26
CA ALA A 259 8.86 14.98 14.58
C ALA A 259 8.13 13.62 14.62
N ALA A 260 8.45 12.73 13.68
CA ALA A 260 7.94 11.37 13.65
C ALA A 260 8.38 10.55 14.86
N HIS A 261 9.66 10.63 15.22
CA HIS A 261 10.22 9.91 16.37
C HIS A 261 9.60 10.38 17.70
N THR A 262 9.30 11.67 17.82
CA THR A 262 8.66 12.25 19.00
C THR A 262 7.13 12.10 19.02
N GLY A 263 6.52 11.59 17.94
CA GLY A 263 5.07 11.42 17.82
C GLY A 263 4.28 12.74 17.79
N THR A 264 4.93 13.87 17.49
CA THR A 264 4.34 15.21 17.56
C THR A 264 3.55 15.61 16.31
N GLY A 265 3.65 14.84 15.22
CA GLY A 265 2.92 15.09 13.97
C GLY A 265 1.42 14.84 14.11
N ALA A 266 0.57 15.65 13.46
CA ALA A 266 -0.89 15.49 13.50
C ALA A 266 -1.40 14.36 12.59
N SER A 267 -0.66 14.04 11.53
CA SER A 267 -1.00 13.08 10.47
C SER A 267 0.05 11.97 10.36
N LEU A 268 -0.29 10.91 9.63
CA LEU A 268 0.67 9.90 9.17
C LEU A 268 1.50 10.48 8.01
N ASP A 269 2.82 10.36 8.13
CA ASP A 269 3.76 10.65 7.06
C ASP A 269 4.19 9.34 6.39
N VAL A 270 4.09 9.26 5.07
CA VAL A 270 4.63 8.16 4.27
C VAL A 270 5.86 8.66 3.52
N LEU A 271 7.04 8.23 3.94
CA LEU A 271 8.29 8.53 3.29
C LEU A 271 8.63 7.43 2.27
N VAL A 272 8.77 7.80 1.01
CA VAL A 272 9.17 6.91 -0.07
C VAL A 272 10.57 7.29 -0.56
N VAL A 273 11.52 6.38 -0.43
CA VAL A 273 12.93 6.63 -0.74
C VAL A 273 13.37 5.76 -1.92
N GLY A 274 13.73 6.41 -3.02
CA GLY A 274 14.32 5.78 -4.18
C GLY A 274 15.71 5.17 -3.90
N PRO A 275 16.26 4.41 -4.87
CA PRO A 275 17.57 3.79 -4.70
C PRO A 275 18.68 4.84 -4.56
N GLY A 276 19.78 4.45 -3.92
CA GLY A 276 21.01 5.26 -3.83
C GLY A 276 21.27 5.91 -2.48
N ASN A 277 20.39 5.77 -1.48
CA ASN A 277 20.65 6.24 -0.12
C ASN A 277 20.20 5.24 0.96
N ASP A 278 20.95 4.15 1.08
CA ASP A 278 20.69 3.09 2.07
C ASP A 278 20.79 3.60 3.52
N LEU A 279 21.62 4.61 3.79
CA LEU A 279 21.75 5.21 5.13
C LEU A 279 20.46 5.92 5.55
N LEU A 280 19.85 6.69 4.65
CA LEU A 280 18.55 7.31 4.91
C LEU A 280 17.48 6.26 5.13
N ILE A 281 17.44 5.21 4.30
CA ILE A 281 16.48 4.10 4.45
C ILE A 281 16.64 3.44 5.82
N GLN A 282 17.87 3.15 6.24
CA GLN A 282 18.14 2.54 7.54
C GLN A 282 17.67 3.43 8.70
N ARG A 283 18.02 4.72 8.67
CA ARG A 283 17.64 5.68 9.72
C ARG A 283 16.13 5.89 9.77
N ALA A 284 15.49 6.12 8.63
CA ALA A 284 14.04 6.26 8.54
C ALA A 284 13.32 4.98 8.98
N GLY A 285 13.87 3.80 8.67
CA GLY A 285 13.30 2.52 9.08
C GLY A 285 13.35 2.32 10.60
N GLN A 286 14.41 2.77 11.27
CA GLN A 286 14.49 2.78 12.74
C GLN A 286 13.42 3.70 13.35
N VAL A 287 13.23 4.90 12.78
CA VAL A 287 12.17 5.81 13.24
C VAL A 287 10.78 5.22 13.01
N ALA A 288 10.52 4.66 11.83
CA ALA A 288 9.22 4.11 11.46
C ALA A 288 8.83 2.88 12.29
N THR A 289 9.81 2.10 12.76
CA THR A 289 9.57 0.92 13.63
C THR A 289 9.52 1.24 15.12
N THR A 290 9.75 2.51 15.50
CA THR A 290 9.61 2.94 16.91
C THR A 290 8.12 2.95 17.31
N PRO A 291 7.72 2.35 18.45
CA PRO A 291 6.35 2.38 18.91
C PRO A 291 5.79 3.81 19.03
N GLY A 292 4.61 4.05 18.46
CA GLY A 292 3.98 5.38 18.45
C GLY A 292 4.50 6.33 17.38
N SER A 293 5.47 5.89 16.56
CA SER A 293 5.89 6.64 15.37
C SER A 293 4.73 6.89 14.43
N ARG A 294 4.72 8.07 13.82
CA ARG A 294 3.75 8.46 12.78
C ARG A 294 4.39 8.49 11.39
N LEU A 295 5.41 7.66 11.20
CA LEU A 295 6.14 7.52 9.95
C LEU A 295 5.97 6.09 9.43
N ALA A 296 5.53 5.96 8.18
CA ALA A 296 5.69 4.78 7.37
C ALA A 296 6.81 5.00 6.34
N LEU A 297 7.64 3.99 6.12
CA LEU A 297 8.73 4.01 5.15
C LEU A 297 8.48 2.97 4.06
N VAL A 298 8.65 3.39 2.81
CA VAL A 298 8.83 2.50 1.66
C VAL A 298 10.15 2.84 0.97
N GLY A 299 11.15 1.96 1.06
CA GLY A 299 12.50 2.24 0.53
C GLY A 299 12.95 1.21 -0.49
N ALA A 300 13.65 1.63 -1.55
CA ALA A 300 14.34 0.70 -2.46
C ALA A 300 15.83 0.61 -2.13
N THR A 301 16.32 -0.61 -1.89
CA THR A 301 17.75 -0.87 -1.68
C THR A 301 18.29 -1.81 -2.75
N SER A 302 19.56 -1.60 -3.12
CA SER A 302 20.31 -2.53 -3.96
C SER A 302 20.80 -3.77 -3.19
N SER A 303 20.82 -3.70 -1.85
CA SER A 303 21.37 -4.74 -0.99
C SER A 303 20.29 -5.64 -0.40
N VAL A 304 20.32 -6.92 -0.78
CA VAL A 304 19.45 -7.97 -0.20
C VAL A 304 19.82 -8.30 1.26
N ALA A 305 20.97 -7.80 1.73
CA ALA A 305 21.57 -8.22 3.01
C ALA A 305 20.86 -7.64 4.25
N ALA A 306 20.06 -6.59 4.11
CA ALA A 306 19.38 -6.00 5.25
C ALA A 306 18.16 -6.85 5.67
N ARG A 307 18.19 -7.36 6.91
CA ARG A 307 17.11 -8.14 7.51
C ARG A 307 15.98 -7.23 7.96
N TRP A 308 15.17 -6.78 7.01
CA TRP A 308 13.91 -6.09 7.30
C TRP A 308 12.79 -7.11 7.45
N PRO A 309 11.87 -6.92 8.43
CA PRO A 309 10.77 -7.85 8.66
C PRO A 309 9.84 -7.92 7.45
N TRP A 310 9.58 -6.78 6.82
CA TRP A 310 8.78 -6.66 5.61
C TRP A 310 9.63 -6.23 4.43
N ARG A 311 9.60 -7.04 3.37
CA ARG A 311 10.32 -6.74 2.14
C ARG A 311 9.66 -7.35 0.92
N ILE A 312 9.83 -6.69 -0.22
CA ILE A 312 9.44 -7.17 -1.54
C ILE A 312 10.73 -7.39 -2.32
N HIS A 313 10.97 -8.62 -2.76
CA HIS A 313 12.04 -8.89 -3.69
C HIS A 313 11.45 -8.96 -5.10
N VAL A 314 11.86 -8.06 -5.99
CA VAL A 314 11.43 -8.00 -7.39
C VAL A 314 12.58 -8.51 -8.26
N ASP A 315 12.29 -9.42 -9.19
CA ASP A 315 13.27 -9.92 -10.14
C ASP A 315 13.26 -9.15 -11.47
N GLU A 316 14.11 -9.55 -12.42
CA GLU A 316 14.19 -8.95 -13.75
C GLU A 316 12.93 -9.16 -14.60
N THR A 317 12.12 -10.18 -14.26
CA THR A 317 10.88 -10.51 -14.95
C THR A 317 9.67 -9.79 -14.38
N THR A 318 9.87 -8.89 -13.40
CA THR A 318 8.82 -8.22 -12.63
C THR A 318 8.00 -9.15 -11.74
N THR A 319 8.44 -10.40 -11.57
CA THR A 319 7.90 -11.27 -10.53
C THR A 319 8.44 -10.81 -9.20
N ALA A 320 7.60 -10.80 -8.17
CA ALA A 320 8.00 -10.41 -6.84
C ALA A 320 7.53 -11.38 -5.75
N VAL A 321 8.29 -11.43 -4.67
CA VAL A 321 7.98 -12.18 -3.45
C VAL A 321 7.88 -11.22 -2.28
N VAL A 322 6.74 -11.23 -1.59
CA VAL A 322 6.51 -10.46 -0.37
C VAL A 322 6.84 -11.30 0.85
N HIS A 323 7.76 -10.81 1.68
CA HIS A 323 8.08 -11.37 3.00
C HIS A 323 7.47 -10.50 4.11
N PRO A 324 7.03 -11.09 5.24
CA PRO A 324 7.23 -12.49 5.63
C PRO A 324 6.13 -13.45 5.13
N ILE A 325 5.07 -12.95 4.50
CA ILE A 325 3.90 -13.75 4.06
C ILE A 325 4.22 -14.77 2.96
N ALA A 326 5.42 -14.73 2.38
CA ALA A 326 5.92 -15.63 1.34
C ALA A 326 4.98 -15.70 0.11
N CYS A 327 4.38 -14.57 -0.23
CA CYS A 327 3.42 -14.48 -1.33
C CYS A 327 4.13 -14.08 -2.63
N THR A 328 3.92 -14.86 -3.70
CA THR A 328 4.45 -14.54 -5.04
C THR A 328 3.40 -13.76 -5.83
N MET A 329 3.82 -12.74 -6.55
CA MET A 329 2.96 -11.85 -7.33
C MET A 329 3.65 -11.34 -8.59
N ALA A 330 2.86 -10.91 -9.57
CA ALA A 330 3.32 -9.97 -10.57
C ALA A 330 3.41 -8.58 -9.91
N ALA A 331 4.61 -8.02 -9.79
CA ALA A 331 4.81 -6.74 -9.12
C ALA A 331 4.08 -5.62 -9.87
N ALA A 332 3.54 -4.65 -9.12
CA ALA A 332 2.99 -3.45 -9.73
C ALA A 332 4.07 -2.73 -10.55
N GLN A 333 3.76 -2.41 -11.81
CA GLN A 333 4.69 -1.75 -12.73
C GLN A 333 4.08 -0.46 -13.26
N ALA A 334 4.29 0.66 -12.57
CA ALA A 334 3.88 1.96 -13.12
C ALA A 334 4.74 2.31 -14.34
N MET A 335 4.11 2.84 -15.39
CA MET A 335 4.83 3.26 -16.59
C MET A 335 5.52 4.60 -16.37
N ALA A 336 6.78 4.57 -15.92
CA ALA A 336 7.59 5.77 -15.71
C ALA A 336 7.69 6.72 -16.94
N PRO A 337 7.76 6.25 -18.21
CA PRO A 337 7.87 7.17 -19.37
C PRO A 337 6.51 7.58 -19.99
N ALA A 338 5.51 6.69 -19.98
CA ALA A 338 4.24 6.94 -20.67
C ALA A 338 3.38 7.97 -19.93
N MET A 339 3.46 8.00 -18.59
CA MET A 339 2.76 9.02 -17.81
C MET A 339 3.33 10.41 -18.10
N SER A 340 4.66 10.57 -18.21
CA SER A 340 5.29 11.84 -18.57
C SER A 340 4.95 12.32 -20.00
N GLN A 341 4.89 11.41 -20.98
CA GLN A 341 4.49 11.74 -22.36
C GLN A 341 3.00 12.06 -22.49
N LEU A 342 2.11 11.23 -21.94
CA LEU A 342 0.66 11.48 -21.95
C LEU A 342 0.30 12.77 -21.20
N LEU A 343 1.04 13.10 -20.13
CA LEU A 343 0.86 14.35 -19.41
C LEU A 343 1.45 15.54 -20.15
N SER A 344 2.60 15.40 -20.82
CA SER A 344 3.16 16.46 -21.66
C SER A 344 2.23 16.83 -22.80
N GLU A 345 1.44 15.88 -23.32
CA GLU A 345 0.39 16.13 -24.31
C GLU A 345 -0.87 16.74 -23.66
N ALA A 346 -1.28 16.28 -22.48
CA ALA A 346 -2.46 16.80 -21.76
C ALA A 346 -2.25 18.19 -21.11
N THR A 347 -0.99 18.58 -20.84
CA THR A 347 -0.62 19.89 -20.26
C THR A 347 -0.18 20.91 -21.31
N ASP A 348 -0.36 20.64 -22.60
CA ASP A 348 -0.17 21.66 -23.63
C ASP A 348 -1.06 22.88 -23.30
N PRO A 349 -0.48 24.04 -22.92
CA PRO A 349 -1.25 25.21 -22.52
C PRO A 349 -2.13 25.76 -23.64
N SER A 350 -1.92 25.33 -24.90
CA SER A 350 -2.79 25.66 -26.03
C SER A 350 -4.17 24.99 -25.96
N LEU A 351 -4.31 23.86 -25.26
CA LEU A 351 -5.59 23.17 -25.01
C LEU A 351 -6.34 23.73 -23.78
N LEU A 352 -5.65 24.51 -22.95
CA LEU A 352 -6.22 25.18 -21.76
C LEU A 352 -6.60 26.65 -22.01
N ALA A 353 -6.33 27.18 -23.21
CA ALA A 353 -6.76 28.53 -23.57
C ALA A 353 -8.27 28.56 -23.84
N PRO A 354 -9.04 29.48 -23.23
CA PRO A 354 -10.45 29.61 -23.55
C PRO A 354 -10.62 29.95 -25.04
N PRO A 355 -11.66 29.42 -25.71
CA PRO A 355 -11.90 29.72 -27.12
C PRO A 355 -12.01 31.24 -27.29
N ARG A 356 -11.15 31.80 -28.13
CA ARG A 356 -11.25 33.21 -28.54
C ARG A 356 -12.45 33.31 -29.47
N PHE A 357 -13.56 33.82 -28.94
CA PHE A 357 -14.72 34.23 -29.72
C PHE A 357 -14.49 35.57 -30.40
#